data_AF-A0A7Y5F2B6-F1
#
_entry.id   AF-A0A7Y5F2B6-F1
#
_cell.length_a   1.000
_cell.length_b   1.000
_cell.length_c   1.000
_cell.angle_alpha   90.00
_cell.angle_beta   90.00
_cell.angle_gamma   90.00
#
_symmetry.space_group_name_H-M   'P 1'
#
loop_
_entity.id
_entity.type
_entity.pdbx_description
1 polymer ?
#
loop_
_entity_poly.entity_id
_entity_poly.type
_entity_poly.pdbx_seq_one_letter_code
_entity_poly.pdbx_strand_id
1 'polypeptide(L)'
;MTTSPKPTENAFLWLTKIISGVLIIVILILHLIVNHFTAPNGLLSYAEVVAYYQNPLIPIMEGFFLIFVVTHSLIGLRSILLDLKPTRSAMNIIDGGLTLFGLVAIVYGIWLLFAIAQNPI
;
A
#
# COMPACT_ATOMS: atom_id res chain seq x y z
N MET A 1 -15.18 -41.15 0.01
CA MET A 1 -14.58 -40.04 -0.74
C MET A 1 -14.27 -38.92 0.22
N THR A 2 -13.00 -38.69 0.56
CA THR A 2 -12.58 -37.55 1.40
C THR A 2 -12.40 -36.35 0.48
N THR A 3 -13.24 -35.33 0.60
CA THR A 3 -13.11 -34.08 -0.15
C THR A 3 -11.81 -33.38 0.23
N SER A 4 -10.98 -33.02 -0.75
CA SER A 4 -9.77 -32.23 -0.48
C SER A 4 -10.11 -30.94 0.26
N PRO A 5 -9.28 -30.50 1.23
CA PRO A 5 -9.47 -29.24 1.92
C PRO A 5 -9.50 -28.09 0.90
N LYS A 6 -10.46 -27.16 1.06
CA LYS A 6 -10.51 -25.94 0.26
C LYS A 6 -9.26 -25.09 0.57
N PRO A 7 -8.53 -24.57 -0.44
CA PRO A 7 -7.40 -23.69 -0.22
C PRO A 7 -7.77 -22.51 0.68
N THR A 8 -6.91 -22.21 1.65
CA THR A 8 -7.07 -21.11 2.61
C THR A 8 -6.86 -19.74 1.97
N GLU A 9 -6.11 -19.68 0.87
CA GLU A 9 -5.89 -18.50 0.03
C GLU A 9 -6.38 -18.76 -1.40
N ASN A 10 -7.00 -17.74 -2.01
CA ASN A 10 -7.44 -17.82 -3.40
C ASN A 10 -6.28 -17.47 -4.35
N ALA A 11 -6.28 -18.02 -5.56
CA ALA A 11 -5.20 -17.82 -6.54
C ALA A 11 -5.00 -16.35 -6.93
N PHE A 12 -6.08 -15.55 -6.88
CA PHE A 12 -6.04 -14.13 -7.18
C PHE A 12 -5.25 -13.33 -6.14
N LEU A 13 -5.54 -13.50 -4.85
CA LEU A 13 -4.85 -12.87 -3.73
C LEU A 13 -3.37 -13.25 -3.71
N TRP A 14 -3.08 -14.52 -4.00
CA TRP A 14 -1.70 -14.98 -4.16
C TRP A 14 -0.99 -14.22 -5.30
N LEU A 15 -1.60 -14.12 -6.48
CA LEU A 15 -1.02 -13.41 -7.62
C LEU A 15 -0.86 -11.91 -7.34
N THR A 16 -1.87 -11.27 -6.73
CA THR A 16 -1.82 -9.87 -6.30
C THR A 16 -0.64 -9.62 -5.37
N LYS A 17 -0.39 -10.51 -4.41
CA LYS A 17 0.74 -10.41 -3.47
C LYS A 17 2.09 -10.48 -4.17
N ILE A 18 2.27 -11.39 -5.13
CA ILE A 18 3.50 -11.48 -5.93
C ILE A 18 3.72 -10.22 -6.76
N ILE A 19 2.71 -9.82 -7.54
CA ILE A 19 2.82 -8.65 -8.44
C ILE A 19 3.07 -7.38 -7.63
N SER A 20 2.30 -7.14 -6.58
CA SER A 20 2.48 -5.97 -5.70
C SER A 20 3.84 -5.97 -5.02
N GLY A 21 4.36 -7.13 -4.58
CA GLY A 21 5.69 -7.20 -3.97
C GLY A 21 6.81 -6.80 -4.93
N VAL A 22 6.77 -7.27 -6.17
CA VAL A 22 7.75 -6.88 -7.21
C VAL A 22 7.64 -5.38 -7.53
N LEU A 23 6.42 -4.87 -7.69
CA LEU A 23 6.19 -3.45 -7.96
C LEU A 23 6.66 -2.55 -6.79
N ILE A 24 6.43 -2.98 -5.55
CA ILE A 24 6.92 -2.29 -4.35
C ILE A 24 8.44 -2.17 -4.37
N ILE A 25 9.18 -3.23 -4.72
CA ILE A 25 10.66 -3.16 -4.75
C ILE A 25 11.11 -2.04 -5.69
N VAL A 26 10.56 -2.01 -6.91
CA VAL A 26 10.91 -0.99 -7.91
C VAL A 26 10.55 0.40 -7.43
N ILE A 27 9.31 0.59 -6.98
CA ILE A 27 8.80 1.92 -6.62
C ILE A 27 9.41 2.42 -5.30
N LEU A 28 9.67 1.55 -4.33
CA LEU A 28 10.35 1.91 -3.08
C LEU A 28 11.77 2.41 -3.36
N ILE A 29 12.51 1.75 -4.25
CA ILE A 29 13.85 2.23 -4.65
C ILE A 29 13.75 3.61 -5.28
N LEU A 30 12.78 3.82 -6.18
CA LEU A 30 12.54 5.13 -6.77
C LEU A 30 12.18 6.17 -5.70
N HIS A 31 11.29 5.86 -4.76
CA HIS A 31 10.92 6.72 -3.65
C HIS A 31 12.14 7.11 -2.81
N LEU A 32 12.99 6.16 -2.43
CA LEU A 32 14.20 6.44 -1.65
C LEU A 32 15.17 7.34 -2.41
N ILE A 33 15.38 7.10 -3.71
CA ILE A 33 16.28 7.92 -4.53
C ILE A 33 15.70 9.34 -4.66
N VAL A 34 14.46 9.44 -5.12
CA VAL A 34 13.80 10.69 -5.46
C VAL A 34 13.61 11.55 -4.20
N ASN A 35 13.04 10.99 -3.13
CA ASN A 35 12.68 11.77 -1.94
C ASN A 35 13.81 11.92 -0.93
N HIS A 36 14.72 10.95 -0.82
CA HIS A 36 15.74 10.95 0.24
C HIS A 36 17.18 11.10 -0.26
N PHE A 37 17.49 10.75 -1.51
CA PHE A 37 18.84 10.90 -2.05
C PHE A 37 19.02 12.17 -2.88
N THR A 38 18.06 12.50 -3.75
CA THR A 38 18.18 13.65 -4.67
C THR A 38 17.71 14.97 -4.06
N ALA A 39 16.79 14.91 -3.09
CA ALA A 39 16.32 16.11 -2.41
C ALA A 39 17.44 16.66 -1.49
N PRO A 40 17.79 17.96 -1.56
CA PRO A 40 18.94 18.54 -0.85
C PRO A 40 18.98 18.25 0.66
N ASN A 41 17.82 18.21 1.30
CA ASN A 41 17.67 17.87 2.71
C ASN A 41 16.78 16.63 2.95
N GLY A 42 16.50 15.83 1.91
CA GLY A 42 15.66 14.63 2.04
C GLY A 42 14.17 14.90 2.32
N LEU A 43 13.64 16.05 1.88
CA LEU A 43 12.24 16.48 2.08
C LEU A 43 11.79 16.52 3.54
N LEU A 44 12.65 17.02 4.44
CA LEU A 44 12.39 17.05 5.88
C LEU A 44 11.51 18.23 6.34
N SER A 45 11.12 19.13 5.43
CA SER A 45 10.21 20.24 5.72
C SER A 45 8.95 20.23 4.84
N TYR A 46 7.87 20.82 5.37
CA TYR A 46 6.60 20.94 4.63
C TYR A 46 6.76 21.69 3.30
N ALA A 47 7.51 22.80 3.31
CA ALA A 47 7.75 23.60 2.11
C ALA A 47 8.50 22.81 1.02
N GLU A 48 9.47 21.98 1.40
CA GLU A 48 10.18 21.12 0.46
C GLU A 48 9.27 20.06 -0.14
N VAL A 49 8.43 19.40 0.68
CA VAL A 49 7.44 18.42 0.19
C VAL A 49 6.49 19.07 -0.82
N VAL A 50 5.94 20.24 -0.49
CA VAL A 50 5.00 20.96 -1.36
C VAL A 50 5.66 21.36 -2.67
N ALA A 51 6.89 21.88 -2.63
CA ALA A 51 7.67 22.23 -3.83
C ALA A 51 7.93 21.00 -4.70
N TYR A 52 8.24 19.86 -4.08
CA TYR A 52 8.51 18.61 -4.80
C TYR A 52 7.25 18.03 -5.45
N TYR A 53 6.10 18.16 -4.78
CA TYR A 53 4.79 17.76 -5.29
C TYR A 53 4.28 18.62 -6.45
N GLN A 54 4.94 19.74 -6.76
CA GLN A 54 4.66 20.51 -7.98
C GLN A 54 5.09 19.76 -9.26
N ASN A 55 6.00 18.79 -9.16
CA ASN A 55 6.27 17.87 -10.26
C ASN A 55 5.14 16.82 -10.32
N PRO A 56 4.31 16.78 -11.37
CA PRO A 56 3.14 15.90 -11.43
C PRO A 56 3.48 14.40 -11.44
N LEU A 57 4.72 14.03 -11.77
CA LEU A 57 5.17 12.63 -11.71
C LEU A 57 5.29 12.11 -10.28
N ILE A 58 5.52 13.00 -9.31
CA ILE A 58 5.68 12.63 -7.90
C ILE A 58 4.35 12.12 -7.29
N PRO A 59 3.24 12.86 -7.30
CA PRO A 59 1.98 12.33 -6.75
C PRO A 59 1.48 11.10 -7.52
N ILE A 60 1.83 10.94 -8.81
CA ILE A 60 1.52 9.70 -9.55
C ILE A 60 2.32 8.53 -8.98
N MET A 61 3.64 8.68 -8.83
CA MET A 61 4.52 7.64 -8.28
C MET A 61 4.11 7.27 -6.85
N GLU A 62 3.90 8.26 -5.98
CA GLU A 62 3.46 8.06 -4.60
C GLU A 62 2.06 7.43 -4.51
N GLY A 63 1.15 7.77 -5.44
CA GLY A 63 -0.17 7.16 -5.54
C GLY A 63 -0.11 5.67 -5.88
N PHE A 64 0.71 5.29 -6.85
CA PHE A 64 0.97 3.87 -7.14
C PHE A 64 1.63 3.18 -5.95
N PHE A 65 2.62 3.83 -5.33
CA PHE A 65 3.31 3.27 -4.17
C PHE A 65 2.33 2.98 -3.03
N LEU A 66 1.49 3.95 -2.67
CA LEU A 66 0.43 3.85 -1.66
C LEU A 66 -0.50 2.65 -1.92
N ILE A 67 -1.03 2.53 -3.14
CA ILE A 67 -1.96 1.46 -3.48
C ILE A 67 -1.29 0.09 -3.33
N PHE A 68 -0.08 -0.07 -3.87
CA PHE A 68 0.60 -1.36 -3.83
C PHE A 68 1.06 -1.73 -2.42
N VAL A 69 1.67 -0.80 -1.68
CA VAL A 69 2.18 -1.07 -0.33
C VAL A 69 1.05 -1.43 0.62
N VAL A 70 -0.06 -0.68 0.61
CA VAL A 70 -1.22 -0.98 1.46
C VAL A 70 -1.82 -2.34 1.10
N THR A 71 -2.05 -2.59 -0.19
CA THR A 71 -2.61 -3.87 -0.65
C THR A 71 -1.72 -5.04 -0.27
N HIS A 72 -0.42 -4.95 -0.54
CA HIS A 72 0.54 -6.01 -0.24
C HIS A 72 0.64 -6.29 1.26
N SER A 73 0.79 -5.24 2.08
CA SER A 73 0.93 -5.37 3.53
C SER A 73 -0.31 -6.00 4.17
N LEU A 74 -1.52 -5.64 3.73
CA LEU A 74 -2.74 -6.17 4.32
C LEU A 74 -3.05 -7.61 3.88
N ILE A 75 -2.77 -7.97 2.62
CA ILE A 75 -2.85 -9.37 2.17
C ILE A 75 -1.79 -10.22 2.88
N GLY A 76 -0.57 -9.72 3.05
CA GLY A 76 0.49 -10.39 3.80
C GLY A 76 0.13 -10.59 5.27
N LEU A 77 -0.39 -9.56 5.94
CA LEU A 77 -0.88 -9.65 7.31
C LEU A 77 -2.01 -10.67 7.44
N ARG A 78 -2.95 -10.68 6.49
CA ARG A 78 -4.01 -11.70 6.42
C ARG A 78 -3.43 -13.12 6.36
N SER A 79 -2.39 -13.35 5.55
CA SER A 79 -1.72 -14.65 5.48
C SER A 79 -1.11 -15.06 6.82
N ILE A 80 -0.42 -14.15 7.51
CA ILE A 80 0.15 -14.41 8.85
C ILE A 80 -0.96 -14.75 9.85
N LEU A 81 -2.09 -14.04 9.81
CA LEU A 81 -3.21 -14.29 10.72
C LEU A 81 -3.89 -15.64 10.47
N LEU A 82 -3.92 -16.12 9.22
CA LEU A 82 -4.43 -17.45 8.90
C LEU A 82 -3.58 -18.58 9.51
N ASP A 83 -2.28 -18.37 9.65
CA ASP A 83 -1.37 -19.36 10.26
C ASP A 83 -1.67 -19.58 11.75
N LEU A 84 -2.35 -18.62 12.41
CA LEU A 84 -2.81 -18.72 13.79
C LEU A 84 -4.10 -19.55 13.95
N LYS A 85 -4.65 -20.09 12.85
CA LYS A 85 -5.87 -20.93 12.82
C LYS A 85 -7.09 -20.27 13.50
N PRO A 86 -7.46 -19.02 13.14
CA PRO A 86 -8.63 -18.36 13.72
C PRO A 86 -9.93 -19.09 13.36
N THR A 87 -10.97 -18.88 14.15
CA THR A 87 -12.32 -19.34 13.78
C THR A 87 -12.80 -18.60 12.54
N ARG A 88 -13.73 -19.19 11.79
CA ARG A 88 -14.31 -18.57 10.59
C ARG A 88 -14.94 -17.20 10.88
N SER A 89 -15.59 -17.05 12.04
CA SER A 89 -16.19 -15.78 12.46
C SER A 89 -15.12 -14.72 12.72
N ALA A 90 -14.04 -15.08 13.42
CA ALA A 90 -12.92 -14.17 13.63
C ALA A 90 -12.28 -13.75 12.31
N MET A 91 -12.08 -14.71 11.38
CA MET A 91 -11.50 -14.41 10.08
C MET A 91 -12.37 -13.46 9.24
N ASN A 92 -13.70 -13.58 9.30
CA ASN A 92 -14.61 -12.65 8.61
C ASN A 92 -14.49 -11.22 9.15
N ILE A 93 -14.36 -11.06 10.47
CA ILE A 93 -14.17 -9.75 11.10
C ILE A 93 -12.81 -9.17 10.71
N ILE A 94 -11.76 -9.99 10.71
CA ILE A 94 -10.43 -9.60 10.26
C ILE A 94 -10.46 -9.16 8.80
N ASP A 95 -11.05 -9.95 7.91
CA ASP A 95 -11.14 -9.63 6.48
C ASP A 95 -11.90 -8.32 6.24
N GLY A 96 -13.01 -8.10 6.97
CA GLY A 96 -13.75 -6.84 6.92
C GLY A 96 -12.94 -5.65 7.45
N GLY A 97 -12.26 -5.83 8.59
CA GLY A 97 -11.43 -4.80 9.21
C GLY A 97 -10.23 -4.39 8.36
N LEU A 98 -9.48 -5.37 7.82
CA LEU A 98 -8.36 -5.13 6.91
C LEU A 98 -8.84 -4.42 5.64
N THR A 99 -9.96 -4.86 5.06
CA THR A 99 -10.52 -4.23 3.86
C THR A 99 -10.91 -2.78 4.12
N LEU A 100 -11.65 -2.51 5.20
CA LEU A 100 -12.07 -1.16 5.56
C LEU A 100 -10.85 -0.27 5.84
N PHE A 101 -9.88 -0.76 6.61
CA PHE A 101 -8.66 -0.03 6.92
C PHE A 101 -7.87 0.31 5.64
N GLY A 102 -7.70 -0.64 4.74
CA GLY A 102 -7.02 -0.42 3.45
C GLY A 102 -7.73 0.61 2.59
N LEU A 103 -9.07 0.54 2.48
CA LEU A 103 -9.86 1.52 1.73
C LEU A 103 -9.72 2.92 2.33
N VAL A 104 -9.83 3.06 3.66
CA VAL A 104 -9.65 4.34 4.34
C VAL A 104 -8.26 4.90 4.10
N ALA A 105 -7.21 4.08 4.26
CA ALA A 105 -5.82 4.50 4.04
C ALA A 105 -5.58 4.96 2.60
N ILE A 106 -6.07 4.22 1.61
CA ILE A 106 -5.93 4.59 0.19
C ILE A 106 -6.71 5.86 -0.13
N VAL A 107 -7.99 5.94 0.26
CA VAL A 107 -8.82 7.13 -0.03
C VAL A 107 -8.24 8.38 0.62
N TYR A 108 -7.88 8.28 1.91
CA TYR A 108 -7.27 9.39 2.63
C TYR A 108 -5.92 9.78 2.03
N GLY A 109 -5.06 8.81 1.71
CA GLY A 109 -3.77 9.07 1.10
C GLY A 109 -3.88 9.72 -0.28
N ILE A 110 -4.75 9.21 -1.16
CA ILE A 110 -5.00 9.81 -2.48
C ILE A 110 -5.53 11.23 -2.34
N TRP A 111 -6.50 11.47 -1.44
CA TRP A 111 -6.96 12.81 -1.14
C TRP A 111 -5.82 13.73 -0.68
N LEU A 112 -4.95 13.24 0.20
CA LEU A 112 -3.80 14.00 0.70
C LEU A 112 -2.81 14.34 -0.43
N LEU A 113 -2.56 13.43 -1.37
CA LEU A 113 -1.70 13.70 -2.53
C LEU A 113 -2.25 14.88 -3.35
N PHE A 114 -3.55 14.90 -3.62
CA PHE A 114 -4.19 16.01 -4.33
C PHE A 114 -4.19 17.29 -3.51
N ALA A 115 -4.48 17.20 -2.21
CA ALA A 115 -4.46 18.35 -1.32
C ALA A 115 -3.07 19.00 -1.33
N ILE A 116 -1.98 18.23 -1.23
CA ILE A 116 -0.62 18.79 -1.28
C ILE A 116 -0.30 19.36 -2.67
N ALA A 117 -0.61 18.62 -3.74
CA ALA A 117 -0.31 19.07 -5.10
C ALA A 117 -1.07 20.35 -5.52
N GLN A 118 -2.25 20.59 -4.95
CA GLN A 118 -3.10 21.75 -5.26
C GLN A 118 -2.84 22.96 -4.35
N ASN A 119 -1.97 22.84 -3.34
CA ASN A 119 -1.61 23.93 -2.43
C ASN A 119 -0.22 24.48 -2.77
N PRO A 120 -0.05 25.29 -3.82
CA PRO A 120 1.18 26.02 -4.02
C PRO A 120 1.32 27.05 -2.88
N ILE A 121 2.43 26.95 -2.15
CA ILE A 121 2.83 27.93 -1.12
C ILE A 121 3.82 28.89 -1.76
#